data_AF-A0A6B3HRZ0-F1
#
_entry.id   AF-A0A6B3HRZ0-F1
#
_cell.length_a   1.000
_cell.length_b   1.000
_cell.length_c   1.000
_cell.angle_alpha   90.00
_cell.angle_beta   90.00
_cell.angle_gamma   90.00
#
_symmetry.space_group_name_H-M   'P 1'
#
loop_
_entity.id
_entity.type
_entity.pdbx_description
1 polymer ?
#
loop_
_entity_poly.entity_id
_entity_poly.type
_entity_poly.pdbx_seq_one_letter_code
_entity_poly.pdbx_strand_id
1 'polypeptide(L)'
;SSGPRLQRLDLAEEAIRLARILHRLLPAERESAGLLALLLLVHARRAARTGPEGEPVLLEDQDRGLWDRAMIEEGRALVVRALTGGPAGPYGVQSAIAALHDEAADVESTDWPQIVALYDVLLT
;
A
#
# COMPACT_ATOMS: atom_id res chain seq x y z
N SER A 1 16.64 7.54 -11.53
CA SER A 1 15.31 7.90 -12.05
C SER A 1 15.31 9.39 -12.35
N SER A 2 14.86 9.83 -13.53
CA SER A 2 14.83 11.25 -13.93
C SER A 2 13.47 11.61 -14.53
N GLY A 3 13.02 12.84 -14.31
CA GLY A 3 11.74 13.35 -14.80
C GLY A 3 11.36 14.67 -14.11
N PRO A 4 10.50 15.50 -14.72
CA PRO A 4 10.13 16.81 -14.18
C PRO A 4 9.18 16.73 -12.97
N ARG A 5 8.64 15.54 -12.68
CA ARG A 5 7.77 15.27 -11.54
C ARG A 5 8.25 14.02 -10.81
N LEU A 6 8.26 14.07 -9.48
CA LEU A 6 8.59 12.91 -8.64
C LEU A 6 7.55 11.77 -8.75
N GLN A 7 6.32 12.07 -9.19
CA GLN A 7 5.23 11.10 -9.29
C GLN A 7 4.62 11.06 -10.71
N ARG A 8 4.27 9.84 -11.15
CA ARG A 8 3.49 9.55 -12.37
C ARG A 8 2.11 9.01 -11.96
N LEU A 9 1.25 9.91 -11.47
CA LEU A 9 -0.07 9.56 -10.93
C LEU A 9 -0.96 8.89 -11.98
N ASP A 10 -0.86 9.31 -13.24
CA ASP A 10 -1.55 8.73 -14.39
C ASP A 10 -1.28 7.22 -14.53
N LEU A 11 -0.02 6.82 -14.40
CA LEU A 11 0.36 5.40 -14.50
C LEU A 11 -0.03 4.61 -13.26
N ALA A 12 0.02 5.23 -12.08
CA ALA A 12 -0.39 4.58 -10.84
C ALA A 12 -1.90 4.31 -10.81
N GLU A 13 -2.71 5.29 -11.24
CA GLU A 13 -4.17 5.15 -11.38
C GLU A 13 -4.52 4.05 -12.40
N GLU A 14 -3.82 4.00 -13.52
CA GLU A 14 -4.01 2.95 -14.52
C GLU A 14 -3.63 1.56 -13.99
N ALA A 15 -2.52 1.46 -13.25
CA ALA A 15 -2.12 0.21 -12.59
C ALA A 15 -3.19 -0.27 -11.59
N ILE A 16 -3.76 0.63 -10.79
CA ILE A 16 -4.87 0.32 -9.88
C ILE A 16 -6.09 -0.14 -10.68
N ARG A 17 -6.45 0.56 -11.77
CA ARG A 17 -7.58 0.17 -12.64
C ARG A 17 -7.41 -1.25 -13.18
N LEU A 18 -6.21 -1.58 -13.67
CA LEU A 18 -5.89 -2.92 -14.18
C LEU A 18 -5.91 -3.98 -13.07
N ALA A 19 -5.36 -3.68 -11.89
CA ALA A 19 -5.40 -4.58 -10.74
C ALA A 19 -6.84 -4.85 -10.26
N ARG A 20 -7.74 -3.85 -10.29
CA ARG A 20 -9.17 -4.04 -10.01
C ARG A 20 -9.84 -4.96 -11.03
N ILE A 21 -9.49 -4.84 -12.31
CA ILE A 21 -10.00 -5.76 -13.35
C ILE A 21 -9.50 -7.17 -13.07
N LEU A 22 -8.20 -7.33 -12.82
CA LEU A 22 -7.59 -8.64 -12.52
C LEU A 22 -8.25 -9.30 -11.30
N HIS A 23 -8.41 -8.57 -10.19
CA HIS A 23 -9.04 -9.09 -8.98
C HIS A 23 -10.49 -9.53 -9.21
N ARG A 24 -11.25 -8.81 -10.04
CA ARG A 24 -12.62 -9.20 -10.40
C ARG A 24 -12.67 -10.46 -11.28
N LEU A 25 -11.69 -10.63 -12.18
CA LEU A 25 -11.62 -11.79 -13.06
C LEU A 25 -11.13 -13.05 -12.32
N LEU A 26 -10.30 -12.87 -11.29
CA LEU A 26 -9.70 -13.94 -10.49
C LEU A 26 -10.02 -13.80 -8.99
N PRO A 27 -11.30 -13.85 -8.58
CA PRO A 27 -11.67 -13.56 -7.19
C PRO A 27 -11.13 -14.57 -6.18
N ALA A 28 -10.82 -15.80 -6.59
CA ALA A 28 -10.20 -16.79 -5.72
C ALA A 28 -8.67 -16.63 -5.60
N GLU A 29 -8.04 -15.86 -6.49
CA GLU A 29 -6.59 -15.66 -6.48
C GLU A 29 -6.21 -14.61 -5.44
N ARG A 30 -5.57 -15.06 -4.35
CA ARG A 30 -5.23 -14.23 -3.19
C ARG A 30 -4.14 -13.20 -3.51
N GLU A 31 -3.19 -13.55 -4.37
CA GLU A 31 -2.13 -12.59 -4.74
C GLU A 31 -2.67 -11.45 -5.59
N SER A 32 -3.77 -11.65 -6.33
CA SER A 32 -4.45 -10.54 -7.02
C SER A 32 -5.04 -9.52 -6.03
N ALA A 33 -5.55 -10.00 -4.88
CA ALA A 33 -6.03 -9.14 -3.81
C ALA A 33 -4.87 -8.41 -3.12
N GLY A 34 -3.78 -9.12 -2.82
CA GLY A 34 -2.57 -8.54 -2.24
C GLY A 34 -1.95 -7.45 -3.12
N LEU A 35 -1.87 -7.69 -4.43
CA LEU A 35 -1.36 -6.69 -5.38
C LEU A 35 -2.24 -5.44 -5.41
N LEU A 36 -3.56 -5.60 -5.49
CA LEU A 36 -4.47 -4.47 -5.48
C LEU A 36 -4.40 -3.70 -4.14
N ALA A 37 -4.34 -4.42 -3.01
CA ALA A 37 -4.17 -3.83 -1.69
C ALA A 37 -2.90 -2.98 -1.61
N LEU A 38 -1.76 -3.54 -2.02
CA LEU A 38 -0.48 -2.85 -2.02
C LEU A 38 -0.53 -1.56 -2.86
N LEU A 39 -1.10 -1.62 -4.06
CA LEU A 39 -1.22 -0.44 -4.93
C LEU A 39 -2.11 0.64 -4.31
N LEU A 40 -3.24 0.25 -3.71
CA LEU A 40 -4.16 1.19 -3.05
C LEU A 40 -3.49 1.88 -1.86
N LEU A 41 -2.86 1.12 -0.97
CA LEU A 41 -2.20 1.64 0.24
C LEU A 41 -1.03 2.57 -0.12
N VAL A 42 -0.20 2.18 -1.08
CA VAL A 42 0.88 3.06 -1.56
C VAL A 42 0.35 4.35 -2.19
N HIS A 43 -0.72 4.26 -2.99
CA HIS A 43 -1.29 5.40 -3.71
C HIS A 43 -2.18 6.29 -2.83
N ALA A 44 -2.71 5.77 -1.73
CA ALA A 44 -3.52 6.54 -0.79
C ALA A 44 -2.76 7.75 -0.22
N ARG A 45 -1.42 7.64 -0.12
CA ARG A 45 -0.53 8.67 0.41
C ARG A 45 -0.06 9.69 -0.63
N ARG A 46 -0.44 9.55 -1.90
CA ARG A 46 0.10 10.33 -3.04
C ARG A 46 0.14 11.84 -2.81
N ALA A 47 -0.89 12.39 -2.15
CA ALA A 47 -1.03 13.82 -1.90
C ALA A 47 -0.06 14.34 -0.83
N ALA A 48 0.43 13.48 0.06
CA ALA A 48 1.36 13.83 1.13
C ALA A 48 2.84 13.63 0.74
N ARG A 49 3.14 12.88 -0.33
CA ARG A 49 4.51 12.47 -0.69
C ARG A 49 5.38 13.57 -1.28
N THR A 50 4.79 14.70 -1.67
CA THR A 50 5.49 15.83 -2.28
C THR A 50 5.04 17.13 -1.66
N GLY A 51 5.98 17.98 -1.26
CA GLY A 51 5.68 19.30 -0.72
C GLY A 51 5.37 20.34 -1.78
N PRO A 52 5.11 21.60 -1.37
CA PRO A 52 4.68 22.68 -2.27
C PRO A 52 5.67 23.00 -3.39
N GLU A 53 6.96 22.74 -3.19
CA GLU A 53 8.02 22.99 -4.16
C GLU A 53 8.37 21.73 -4.98
N GLY A 54 7.62 20.63 -4.79
CA GLY A 54 7.80 19.37 -5.50
C GLY A 54 8.91 18.49 -4.93
N GLU A 55 9.41 18.78 -3.74
CA GLU A 55 10.38 18.02 -2.98
C GLU A 55 9.77 16.76 -2.32
N PRO A 56 10.54 15.67 -2.13
CA PRO A 56 10.02 14.48 -1.47
C PRO A 56 9.80 14.72 0.04
N VAL A 57 8.70 14.20 0.56
CA VAL A 57 8.39 14.22 2.00
C VAL A 57 8.56 12.81 2.57
N LEU A 58 9.39 12.68 3.62
CA LEU A 58 9.62 11.41 4.32
C LEU A 58 8.33 10.91 4.94
N LEU A 59 8.18 9.58 5.09
CA LEU A 59 6.95 9.00 5.61
C LEU A 59 6.55 9.55 6.99
N GLU A 60 7.54 9.85 7.84
CA GLU A 60 7.34 10.43 9.17
C GLU A 60 6.87 11.89 9.15
N ASP A 61 7.21 12.62 8.09
CA ASP A 61 6.85 14.03 7.92
C ASP A 61 5.56 14.23 7.09
N GLN A 62 4.99 13.15 6.56
CA GLN A 62 3.78 13.23 5.73
C GLN A 62 2.55 13.60 6.57
N ASP A 63 1.80 14.62 6.12
CA ASP A 63 0.49 14.92 6.68
C ASP A 63 -0.50 13.78 6.37
N ARG A 64 -0.76 12.96 7.39
CA ARG A 64 -1.70 11.83 7.35
C ARG A 64 -3.16 12.28 7.14
N GLY A 65 -3.47 13.56 7.37
CA GLY A 65 -4.76 14.16 7.05
C GLY A 65 -5.03 14.23 5.53
N LEU A 66 -3.98 14.23 4.72
CA LEU A 66 -4.07 14.22 3.25
C LEU A 66 -4.19 12.80 2.66
N TRP A 67 -4.16 11.77 3.50
CA TRP A 67 -4.23 10.39 3.02
C TRP A 67 -5.66 10.00 2.64
N ASP A 68 -5.78 9.28 1.53
CA ASP A 68 -7.06 8.83 0.99
C ASP A 68 -7.63 7.69 1.84
N ARG A 69 -8.49 8.04 2.80
CA ARG A 69 -9.09 7.10 3.75
C ARG A 69 -9.93 6.01 3.07
N ALA A 70 -10.56 6.33 1.94
CA ALA A 70 -11.36 5.34 1.21
C ALA A 70 -10.47 4.27 0.58
N MET A 71 -9.34 4.67 -0.02
CA MET A 71 -8.35 3.72 -0.54
C MET A 71 -7.68 2.90 0.56
N ILE A 72 -7.39 3.50 1.72
CA ILE A 72 -6.83 2.77 2.88
C ILE A 72 -7.81 1.69 3.33
N GLU A 73 -9.07 2.04 3.55
CA GLU A 73 -10.06 1.08 4.04
C GLU A 73 -10.30 -0.06 3.04
N GLU A 74 -10.39 0.24 1.74
CA GLU A 74 -10.45 -0.79 0.71
C GLU A 74 -9.20 -1.69 0.72
N GLY A 75 -8.01 -1.09 0.79
CA GLY A 75 -6.74 -1.80 0.83
C GLY A 75 -6.67 -2.78 2.00
N ARG A 76 -7.04 -2.33 3.20
CA ARG A 76 -7.07 -3.16 4.43
C ARG A 76 -7.99 -4.37 4.29
N ALA A 77 -9.19 -4.17 3.76
CA ALA A 77 -10.13 -5.28 3.52
C ALA A 77 -9.52 -6.34 2.57
N LEU A 78 -8.77 -5.90 1.56
CA LEU A 78 -8.07 -6.79 0.63
C LEU A 78 -6.86 -7.48 1.25
N VAL A 79 -6.12 -6.82 2.17
CA VAL A 79 -5.02 -7.45 2.93
C VAL A 79 -5.54 -8.67 3.70
N VAL A 80 -6.65 -8.52 4.43
CA VAL A 80 -7.26 -9.63 5.18
C VAL A 80 -7.55 -10.81 4.27
N ARG A 81 -8.09 -10.54 3.07
CA ARG A 81 -8.36 -11.58 2.07
C ARG A 81 -7.08 -12.23 1.54
N ALA A 82 -6.03 -11.46 1.28
CA ALA A 82 -4.76 -11.96 0.76
C ALA A 82 -4.06 -12.91 1.77
N LEU A 83 -4.17 -12.61 3.06
CA LEU A 83 -3.54 -13.39 4.14
C LEU A 83 -4.35 -14.60 4.61
N THR A 84 -5.64 -14.70 4.26
CA THR A 84 -6.51 -15.80 4.71
C THR A 84 -6.45 -17.00 3.78
N GLY A 85 -6.39 -18.23 4.31
CA GLY A 85 -6.55 -19.45 3.52
C GLY A 85 -5.26 -20.14 3.09
N GLY A 86 -4.14 -19.86 3.76
CA GLY A 86 -2.85 -20.53 3.57
C GLY A 86 -1.69 -19.55 3.68
N PRO A 87 -0.45 -19.99 3.38
CA PRO A 87 0.70 -19.10 3.32
C PRO A 87 0.42 -17.90 2.41
N ALA A 88 0.81 -16.71 2.87
CA ALA A 88 0.67 -15.49 2.09
C ALA A 88 1.73 -15.45 0.98
N GLY A 89 1.35 -14.94 -0.19
CA GLY A 89 2.31 -14.61 -1.23
C GLY A 89 2.98 -13.25 -0.98
N PRO A 90 3.97 -12.88 -1.80
CA PRO A 90 4.78 -11.68 -1.59
C PRO A 90 3.95 -10.39 -1.60
N TYR A 91 2.95 -10.25 -2.47
CA TYR A 91 2.12 -9.05 -2.46
C TYR A 91 1.19 -9.01 -1.25
N GLY A 92 0.67 -10.16 -0.80
CA GLY A 92 -0.05 -10.26 0.47
C GLY A 92 0.79 -9.71 1.63
N VAL A 93 2.04 -10.17 1.79
CA VAL A 93 2.91 -9.73 2.89
C VAL A 93 3.32 -8.26 2.74
N GLN A 94 3.70 -7.81 1.54
CA GLN A 94 4.03 -6.40 1.30
C GLN A 94 2.85 -5.46 1.58
N SER A 95 1.62 -5.88 1.20
CA SER A 95 0.42 -5.10 1.48
C SER A 95 0.11 -5.02 2.97
N ALA A 96 0.41 -6.07 3.73
CA ALA A 96 0.27 -6.05 5.19
C ALA A 96 1.24 -5.07 5.85
N ILE A 97 2.49 -5.02 5.40
CA ILE A 97 3.48 -4.03 5.86
C ILE A 97 2.99 -2.61 5.54
N ALA A 98 2.49 -2.37 4.32
CA ALA A 98 1.93 -1.07 3.94
C ALA A 98 0.73 -0.68 4.81
N ALA A 99 -0.17 -1.63 5.11
CA ALA A 99 -1.34 -1.38 5.94
C ALA A 99 -0.95 -0.98 7.37
N LEU A 100 0.06 -1.61 7.98
CA LEU A 100 0.52 -1.25 9.32
C LEU A 100 1.05 0.19 9.40
N HIS A 101 1.73 0.65 8.36
CA HIS A 101 2.09 2.07 8.27
C HIS A 101 0.88 2.97 8.11
N ASP A 102 -0.08 2.58 7.28
CA ASP A 102 -1.24 3.41 6.92
C ASP A 102 -2.29 3.49 8.05
N GLU A 103 -2.34 2.49 8.94
CA GLU A 103 -3.24 2.39 10.09
C GLU A 103 -2.78 3.18 11.31
N ALA A 104 -1.46 3.33 11.48
CA ALA A 104 -0.91 4.03 12.63
C ALA A 104 -1.36 5.51 12.68
N ALA A 105 -1.50 6.07 13.88
CA ALA A 105 -1.81 7.50 14.02
C ALA A 105 -0.59 8.37 13.72
N ASP A 106 0.59 7.85 13.99
CA ASP A 106 1.91 8.45 13.85
C ASP A 106 2.97 7.34 13.66
N VAL A 107 4.24 7.71 13.55
CA VAL A 107 5.32 6.73 13.30
C VAL A 107 5.66 5.94 14.55
N GLU A 108 5.56 6.57 15.71
CA GLU A 108 5.84 6.00 17.02
C GLU A 108 4.84 4.91 17.40
N SER A 109 3.58 5.05 16.97
CA SER A 109 2.50 4.07 17.18
C SER A 109 2.45 2.97 16.11
N THR A 110 3.33 2.99 15.11
CA THR A 110 3.42 1.92 14.11
C THR A 110 3.86 0.61 14.79
N ASP A 111 3.20 -0.51 14.47
CA ASP A 111 3.58 -1.84 15.00
C ASP A 111 4.85 -2.35 14.31
N TRP A 112 5.99 -1.80 14.73
CA TRP A 112 7.31 -2.16 14.24
C TRP A 112 7.65 -3.65 14.45
N PRO A 113 7.36 -4.27 15.62
CA PRO A 113 7.57 -5.71 15.79
C PRO A 113 6.84 -6.54 14.73
N GLN A 114 5.58 -6.21 14.41
CA GLN A 114 4.83 -6.91 13.38
C GLN A 114 5.41 -6.67 11.98
N ILE A 115 5.85 -5.45 11.66
CA ILE A 115 6.52 -5.16 10.38
C ILE A 115 7.80 -6.00 10.23
N VAL A 116 8.62 -6.10 11.27
CA VAL A 116 9.83 -6.94 11.25
C VAL A 116 9.48 -8.40 10.99
N ALA A 117 8.49 -8.95 11.70
CA ALA A 117 8.05 -10.31 11.48
C ALA A 117 7.53 -10.57 10.05
N LEU A 118 6.85 -9.59 9.44
CA LEU A 118 6.41 -9.68 8.04
C LEU A 118 7.59 -9.62 7.05
N TYR A 119 8.64 -8.86 7.36
CA TYR A 119 9.87 -8.90 6.55
C TYR A 119 10.58 -10.26 6.63
N ASP A 120 10.59 -10.91 7.80
CA ASP A 120 11.14 -12.26 7.92
C ASP A 120 10.40 -13.26 7.02
N VAL A 121 9.07 -13.13 6.91
CA VAL A 121 8.25 -13.94 5.99
C VAL A 121 8.55 -13.65 4.51
N LEU A 122 8.92 -12.41 4.15
CA LEU A 122 9.27 -12.05 2.76
C LEU A 122 10.64 -12.58 2.32
N LEU A 123 11.55 -12.77 3.27
CA LEU A 123 12.92 -13.21 3.02
C LEU A 123 13.09 -14.74 3.08
N THR A 124 12.00 -15.47 3.34
CA THR A 124 11.97 -16.94 3.33
C THR A 124 11.52 -17.49 1.99
#